data_AF-A0A2R7JUW6-F1
#
_entry.id   AF-A0A2R7JUW6-F1
#
_cell.length_a   1.000
_cell.length_b   1.000
_cell.length_c   1.000
_cell.angle_alpha   90.00
_cell.angle_beta   90.00
_cell.angle_gamma   90.00
#
_symmetry.space_group_name_H-M   'P 1'
#
loop_
_entity.id
_entity.type
_entity.pdbx_description
1 polymer ?
#
loop_
_entity_poly.entity_id
_entity_poly.type
_entity_poly.pdbx_seq_one_letter_code
_entity_poly.pdbx_strand_id
1 'polypeptide(L)'
;RYGVLTPLSLVVPGMHRVLVERYSSLSINPAFRRRLPEGEAARLWWMLEGACSVWAVTLIVLVATGIFPLRMFAIALVITSGVYVLNQIRTLVAHLWDNHEGDAMSVTAQYLDTVNVPPPAFLPVLWAPVGLRYHALHHLLPGLPYHSLAEAHRRLSKALGTESPYHVASYPGLPGLVARLVRSTMGSSSGRG
;
A
#
# COMPACT_ATOMS: atom_id res chain seq x y z
N ARG A 1 10.79 -10.34 8.95
CA ARG A 1 10.70 -10.21 10.43
C ARG A 1 10.68 -11.56 11.13
N TYR A 2 9.81 -12.48 10.74
CA TYR A 2 9.51 -13.70 11.50
C TYR A 2 10.67 -14.69 11.68
N GLY A 3 11.58 -14.83 10.70
CA GLY A 3 12.69 -15.78 10.83
C GLY A 3 13.82 -15.38 11.78
N VAL A 4 13.86 -14.11 12.24
CA VAL A 4 14.98 -13.58 13.04
C VAL A 4 14.47 -12.74 14.20
N LEU A 5 13.70 -11.69 13.90
CA LEU A 5 13.28 -10.71 14.91
C LEU A 5 12.24 -11.30 15.87
N THR A 6 11.31 -12.11 15.38
CA THR A 6 10.30 -12.73 16.26
C THR A 6 10.95 -13.68 17.29
N PRO A 7 11.82 -14.63 16.91
CA PRO A 7 12.57 -15.45 17.88
C PRO A 7 13.38 -14.59 18.86
N LEU A 8 14.10 -13.60 18.35
CA LEU A 8 14.92 -12.71 19.19
C LEU A 8 14.05 -11.93 20.19
N SER A 9 12.79 -11.63 19.85
CA SER A 9 11.89 -10.87 20.73
C SER A 9 11.43 -11.65 21.96
N LEU A 10 11.61 -12.97 21.96
CA LEU A 10 11.36 -13.83 23.12
C LEU A 10 12.45 -13.68 24.19
N VAL A 11 13.65 -13.23 23.78
CA VAL A 11 14.83 -13.12 24.65
C VAL A 11 15.20 -11.68 24.96
N VAL A 12 14.95 -10.75 24.04
CA VAL A 12 15.27 -9.32 24.21
C VAL A 12 14.06 -8.57 24.76
N PRO A 13 14.12 -8.06 26.00
CA PRO A 13 13.00 -7.33 26.62
C PRO A 13 12.58 -6.12 25.79
N GLY A 14 11.27 -5.89 25.68
CA GLY A 14 10.70 -4.74 24.98
C GLY A 14 10.72 -4.83 23.45
N MET A 15 11.47 -5.76 22.85
CA MET A 15 11.57 -5.84 21.39
C MET A 15 10.24 -6.24 20.74
N HIS A 16 9.47 -7.14 21.36
CA HIS A 16 8.16 -7.53 20.84
C HIS A 16 7.22 -6.33 20.65
N ARG A 17 7.18 -5.43 21.65
CA ARG A 17 6.38 -4.20 21.56
C ARG A 17 6.80 -3.35 20.36
N VAL A 18 8.11 -3.17 20.14
CA VAL A 18 8.63 -2.43 18.98
C VAL A 18 8.22 -3.11 17.66
N LEU A 19 8.29 -4.45 17.60
CA LEU A 19 7.86 -5.20 16.41
C LEU A 19 6.37 -5.03 16.11
N VAL A 20 5.52 -5.09 17.14
CA VAL A 20 4.08 -4.87 16.97
C VAL A 20 3.79 -3.44 16.57
N GLU A 21 4.37 -2.45 17.26
CA GLU A 21 4.07 -1.04 16.99
C GLU A 21 4.55 -0.59 15.61
N ARG A 22 5.72 -1.07 15.15
CA ARG A 22 6.42 -0.48 13.99
C ARG A 22 6.64 -1.42 12.80
N TYR A 23 6.75 -2.73 13.04
CA TYR A 23 7.14 -3.70 12.02
C TYR A 23 6.04 -4.71 11.68
N SER A 24 4.83 -4.51 12.20
CA SER A 24 3.68 -5.40 11.97
C SER A 24 2.75 -4.93 10.84
N SER A 25 2.93 -3.71 10.34
CA SER A 25 2.13 -3.13 9.26
C SER A 25 3.02 -2.64 8.14
N LEU A 26 2.59 -2.88 6.90
CA LEU A 26 3.10 -2.19 5.72
C LEU A 26 2.45 -0.79 5.64
N SER A 27 2.89 0.11 6.53
CA SER A 27 2.42 1.49 6.63
C SER A 27 3.28 2.43 5.80
N ILE A 28 2.67 3.40 5.13
CA ILE A 28 3.37 4.50 4.45
C ILE A 28 3.92 5.50 5.47
N ASN A 29 3.18 5.75 6.56
CA ASN A 29 3.61 6.68 7.60
C ASN A 29 4.61 5.98 8.55
N PRO A 30 5.90 6.39 8.59
CA PRO A 30 6.90 5.80 9.47
C PRO A 30 6.71 6.17 10.94
N ALA A 31 5.95 7.23 11.23
CA ALA A 31 5.58 7.62 12.59
C ALA A 31 4.43 6.78 13.15
N PHE A 32 3.70 6.05 12.29
CA PHE A 32 2.59 5.20 12.72
C PHE A 32 3.03 4.19 13.79
N ARG A 33 2.21 4.06 14.84
CA ARG A 33 2.35 3.05 15.88
C ARG A 33 1.05 2.26 15.95
N ARG A 34 1.12 0.97 15.68
CA ARG A 34 -0.02 0.08 15.86
C ARG A 34 -0.32 -0.07 17.36
N ARG A 35 -1.59 0.03 17.75
CA ARG A 35 -2.05 -0.34 19.09
C ARG A 35 -1.76 -1.82 19.34
N LEU A 36 -1.29 -2.14 20.54
CA LEU A 36 -1.06 -3.52 20.96
C LEU A 36 -2.39 -4.30 20.97
N PRO A 37 -2.40 -5.56 20.50
CA PRO A 37 -3.60 -6.38 20.58
C PRO A 37 -3.93 -6.69 22.04
N GLU A 38 -5.22 -6.76 22.36
CA GLU A 38 -5.74 -7.00 23.72
C GLU A 38 -6.68 -8.21 23.72
N GLY A 39 -6.89 -8.84 24.89
CA GLY A 39 -7.83 -9.95 25.05
C GLY A 39 -7.55 -11.14 24.11
N GLU A 40 -8.60 -11.63 23.45
CA GLU A 40 -8.50 -12.75 22.50
C GLU A 40 -7.60 -12.46 21.30
N ALA A 41 -7.60 -11.21 20.82
CA ALA A 41 -6.75 -10.81 19.70
C ALA A 41 -5.26 -10.91 20.06
N ALA A 42 -4.89 -10.69 21.32
CA ALA A 42 -3.51 -10.87 21.78
C ALA A 42 -3.06 -12.34 21.69
N ARG A 43 -3.95 -13.27 22.07
CA ARG A 43 -3.68 -14.72 21.97
C ARG A 43 -3.52 -15.14 20.52
N LEU A 44 -4.45 -14.74 19.65
CA LEU A 44 -4.37 -15.01 18.22
C LEU A 44 -3.10 -14.42 17.61
N TRP A 45 -2.72 -13.21 18.02
CA TRP A 45 -1.50 -12.56 17.54
C TRP A 45 -0.26 -13.40 17.85
N TRP A 46 -0.11 -13.88 19.08
CA TRP A 46 1.00 -14.74 19.47
C TRP A 46 1.00 -16.06 18.72
N MET A 47 -0.17 -16.67 18.50
CA MET A 47 -0.28 -17.90 17.70
C MET A 47 0.18 -17.69 16.27
N LEU A 48 -0.30 -16.63 15.61
CA LEU A 48 0.08 -16.30 14.24
C LEU A 48 1.56 -15.94 14.13
N GLU A 49 2.07 -15.15 15.08
CA GLU A 49 3.47 -14.75 15.12
C GLU A 49 4.39 -15.96 15.33
N GLY A 50 4.01 -16.89 16.22
CA GLY A 50 4.68 -18.17 16.42
C GLY A 50 4.65 -19.05 15.17
N ALA A 51 3.48 -19.23 14.55
CA ALA A 51 3.32 -20.04 13.34
C ALA A 51 4.14 -19.48 12.18
N CYS A 52 4.11 -18.17 11.94
CA CYS A 52 4.93 -17.51 10.93
C CYS A 52 6.43 -17.62 11.23
N SER A 53 6.81 -17.56 12.50
CA SER A 53 8.21 -17.74 12.94
C SER A 53 8.70 -19.16 12.65
N VAL A 54 7.94 -20.18 13.06
CA VAL A 54 8.26 -21.59 12.79
C VAL A 54 8.38 -21.82 11.28
N TRP A 55 7.43 -21.32 10.49
CA TRP A 55 7.48 -21.46 9.03
C TRP A 55 8.73 -20.78 8.43
N ALA A 56 9.02 -19.54 8.83
CA ALA A 56 10.16 -18.80 8.30
C ALA A 56 11.51 -19.42 8.69
N VAL A 57 11.67 -19.85 9.95
CA VAL A 57 12.87 -20.56 10.42
C VAL A 57 13.03 -21.89 9.69
N THR A 58 11.94 -22.65 9.51
CA THR A 58 11.97 -23.91 8.75
C THR A 58 12.48 -23.67 7.33
N LEU A 59 11.94 -22.66 6.63
CA LEU A 59 12.41 -22.32 5.29
C LEU A 59 13.90 -21.95 5.26
N ILE A 60 14.37 -21.15 6.22
CA ILE A 60 15.78 -20.79 6.35
C ILE A 60 16.66 -22.04 6.56
N VAL A 61 16.25 -22.94 7.45
CA VAL A 61 16.97 -24.19 7.73
C VAL A 61 17.02 -25.08 6.49
N LEU A 62 15.91 -25.26 5.78
CA LEU A 62 15.86 -26.04 4.55
C LEU A 62 16.82 -25.49 3.47
N VAL A 63 16.91 -24.16 3.34
CA VAL A 63 17.87 -23.51 2.43
C VAL A 63 19.31 -23.74 2.90
N ALA A 64 19.59 -23.50 4.19
CA ALA A 64 20.93 -23.60 4.76
C ALA A 64 21.49 -25.03 4.73
N THR A 65 20.62 -26.03 4.86
CA THR A 65 20.96 -27.46 4.78
C THR A 65 20.99 -28.02 3.36
N GLY A 66 20.63 -27.20 2.36
CA GLY A 66 20.60 -27.60 0.96
C GLY A 66 19.42 -28.47 0.55
N ILE A 67 18.50 -28.79 1.47
CA ILE A 67 17.25 -29.52 1.16
C ILE A 67 16.38 -28.70 0.20
N PHE A 68 16.33 -27.38 0.40
CA PHE A 68 15.69 -26.45 -0.53
C PHE A 68 16.75 -25.69 -1.32
N PRO A 69 16.75 -25.74 -2.67
CA PRO A 69 17.78 -25.11 -3.47
C PRO A 69 17.84 -23.59 -3.27
N LEU A 70 19.03 -23.07 -2.94
CA LEU A 70 19.25 -21.62 -2.76
C LEU A 70 18.80 -20.80 -3.97
N ARG A 71 19.01 -21.32 -5.19
CA ARG A 71 18.55 -20.67 -6.44
C ARG A 71 17.04 -20.44 -6.44
N MET A 72 16.25 -21.44 -6.03
CA MET A 72 14.80 -21.33 -6.00
C MET A 72 14.36 -20.31 -4.95
N PHE A 73 15.01 -20.33 -3.78
CA PHE A 73 14.76 -19.35 -2.73
C PHE A 73 15.06 -17.92 -3.19
N ALA A 74 16.20 -17.70 -3.85
CA ALA A 74 16.59 -16.38 -4.36
C ALA A 74 15.60 -15.85 -5.41
N ILE A 75 15.14 -16.70 -6.34
CA ILE A 75 14.13 -16.32 -7.33
C ILE A 75 12.82 -15.92 -6.63
N ALA A 76 12.34 -16.74 -5.69
CA ALA A 76 11.13 -16.45 -4.94
C ALA A 76 11.25 -15.15 -4.14
N LEU A 77 12.41 -14.91 -3.53
CA LEU A 77 12.70 -13.68 -2.77
C LEU A 77 12.66 -12.44 -3.67
N VAL A 78 13.27 -12.50 -4.86
CA VAL A 78 13.27 -11.38 -5.83
C VAL A 78 11.86 -11.07 -6.31
N ILE A 79 11.12 -12.09 -6.75
CA ILE A 79 9.73 -11.91 -7.24
C ILE A 79 8.85 -11.34 -6.13
N THR A 80 8.89 -11.95 -4.94
CA THR A 80 8.07 -11.53 -3.80
C THR A 80 8.39 -10.10 -3.36
N SER A 81 9.69 -9.75 -3.29
CA SER A 81 10.12 -8.39 -2.96
C SER A 81 9.66 -7.39 -4.00
N GLY A 82 9.77 -7.72 -5.30
CA GLY A 82 9.27 -6.88 -6.38
C GLY A 82 7.77 -6.64 -6.30
N VAL A 83 6.98 -7.68 -6.02
CA VAL A 83 5.53 -7.57 -5.80
C VAL A 83 5.22 -6.66 -4.62
N TYR A 84 5.92 -6.82 -3.49
CA TYR A 84 5.71 -5.96 -2.32
C TYR A 84 6.07 -4.50 -2.59
N VAL A 85 7.19 -4.22 -3.26
CA VAL A 85 7.59 -2.86 -3.65
C VAL A 85 6.55 -2.25 -4.58
N LEU A 86 6.11 -2.99 -5.61
CA LEU A 86 5.08 -2.52 -6.52
C LEU A 86 3.75 -2.27 -5.79
N ASN A 87 3.38 -3.11 -4.84
CA ASN A 87 2.22 -2.89 -3.99
C ASN A 87 2.37 -1.62 -3.13
N GLN A 88 3.55 -1.33 -2.58
CA GLN A 88 3.79 -0.09 -1.82
C GLN A 88 3.68 1.15 -2.70
N ILE A 89 4.30 1.12 -3.88
CA ILE A 89 4.19 2.22 -4.86
C ILE A 89 2.72 2.43 -5.20
N ARG A 90 1.98 1.34 -5.48
CA ARG A 90 0.54 1.37 -5.77
C ARG A 90 -0.26 2.04 -4.65
N THR A 91 -0.02 1.70 -3.38
CA THR A 91 -0.71 2.34 -2.25
C THR A 91 -0.35 3.83 -2.16
N LEU A 92 0.91 4.18 -2.40
CA LEU A 92 1.36 5.56 -2.34
C LEU A 92 0.74 6.43 -3.43
N VAL A 93 0.73 5.97 -4.69
CA VAL A 93 0.20 6.73 -5.83
C VAL A 93 -1.32 6.74 -5.93
N ALA A 94 -2.02 6.00 -5.07
CA ALA A 94 -3.48 5.99 -5.03
C ALA A 94 -4.05 7.36 -4.65
N HIS A 95 -3.27 8.12 -3.89
CA HIS A 95 -3.58 9.45 -3.39
C HIS A 95 -2.40 10.40 -3.62
N LEU A 96 -2.68 11.70 -3.62
CA LEU A 96 -1.68 12.75 -3.82
C LEU A 96 -1.11 13.23 -2.47
N TRP A 97 -1.84 13.00 -1.38
CA TRP A 97 -1.48 13.35 -0.01
C TRP A 97 -1.32 14.87 0.18
N ASP A 98 -2.14 15.65 -0.53
CA ASP A 98 -2.07 17.12 -0.53
C ASP A 98 -2.72 17.74 0.74
N ASN A 99 -3.39 16.94 1.58
CA ASN A 99 -3.90 17.40 2.88
C ASN A 99 -2.80 17.44 3.97
N HIS A 100 -1.98 18.49 3.93
CA HIS A 100 -0.85 18.65 4.85
C HIS A 100 -1.26 19.05 6.27
N GLU A 101 -2.33 19.82 6.42
CA GLU A 101 -2.79 20.35 7.71
C GLU A 101 -3.63 19.32 8.50
N GLY A 102 -4.15 18.30 7.81
CA GLY A 102 -4.91 17.22 8.43
C GLY A 102 -6.37 17.56 8.72
N ASP A 103 -6.86 18.67 8.15
CA ASP A 103 -8.23 19.13 8.33
C ASP A 103 -9.24 18.23 7.59
N ALA A 104 -10.50 18.34 7.99
CA ALA A 104 -11.59 17.61 7.36
C ALA A 104 -11.77 18.06 5.89
N MET A 105 -11.58 17.12 4.96
CA MET A 105 -11.73 17.37 3.53
C MET A 105 -13.17 17.20 3.07
N SER A 106 -13.65 18.10 2.21
CA SER A 106 -14.91 17.92 1.48
C SER A 106 -14.84 16.71 0.55
N VAL A 107 -15.99 16.17 0.13
CA VAL A 107 -16.05 15.04 -0.82
C VAL A 107 -15.31 15.37 -2.12
N THR A 108 -15.46 16.60 -2.64
CA THR A 108 -14.74 17.07 -3.83
C THR A 108 -13.24 17.11 -3.60
N ALA A 109 -12.78 17.60 -2.43
CA ALA A 109 -11.36 17.63 -2.11
C ALA A 109 -10.78 16.21 -1.99
N GLN A 110 -11.50 15.27 -1.34
CA GLN A 110 -11.09 13.87 -1.27
C GLN A 110 -11.00 13.22 -2.66
N TYR A 111 -11.97 13.52 -3.53
CA TYR A 111 -11.95 13.06 -4.92
C TYR A 111 -10.73 13.57 -5.67
N LEU A 112 -10.43 14.88 -5.56
CA LEU A 112 -9.30 15.51 -6.24
C LEU A 112 -7.94 15.06 -5.70
N ASP A 113 -7.85 14.67 -4.43
CA ASP A 113 -6.67 14.05 -3.83
C ASP A 113 -6.52 12.57 -4.22
N THR A 114 -7.49 11.98 -4.92
CA THR A 114 -7.46 10.58 -5.35
C THR A 114 -7.16 10.46 -6.84
N VAL A 115 -6.51 9.36 -7.22
CA VAL A 115 -6.06 9.10 -8.58
C VAL A 115 -6.95 8.07 -9.31
N ASN A 116 -7.35 8.39 -10.54
CA ASN A 116 -7.75 7.44 -11.58
C ASN A 116 -6.62 7.29 -12.61
N VAL A 117 -6.51 6.11 -13.23
CA VAL A 117 -5.62 5.83 -14.36
C VAL A 117 -6.39 5.08 -15.48
N PRO A 118 -7.37 5.75 -16.11
CA PRO A 118 -8.23 5.13 -17.12
C PRO A 118 -7.47 4.79 -18.41
N PRO A 119 -8.08 4.00 -19.33
CA PRO A 119 -7.61 3.89 -20.72
C PRO A 119 -7.36 5.27 -21.36
N PRO A 120 -6.46 5.38 -22.36
CA PRO A 120 -5.85 4.30 -23.14
C PRO A 120 -4.57 3.69 -22.54
N ALA A 121 -4.15 4.09 -21.34
CA ALA A 121 -2.93 3.56 -20.73
C ALA A 121 -3.04 2.05 -20.47
N PHE A 122 -2.12 1.26 -21.04
CA PHE A 122 -2.08 -0.20 -20.92
C PHE A 122 -1.30 -0.68 -19.69
N LEU A 123 -0.17 -0.03 -19.38
CA LEU A 123 0.68 -0.40 -18.24
C LEU A 123 -0.05 -0.39 -16.88
N PRO A 124 -1.03 0.50 -16.62
CA PRO A 124 -1.89 0.44 -15.44
C PRO A 124 -2.55 -0.91 -15.17
N VAL A 125 -2.80 -1.75 -16.17
CA VAL A 125 -3.37 -3.09 -15.92
C VAL A 125 -2.44 -3.96 -15.07
N LEU A 126 -1.12 -3.77 -15.15
CA LEU A 126 -0.15 -4.60 -14.43
C LEU A 126 -0.05 -4.25 -12.93
N TRP A 127 -0.37 -3.03 -12.54
CA TRP A 127 -0.19 -2.55 -11.16
C TRP A 127 -1.46 -1.96 -10.52
N ALA A 128 -2.47 -1.64 -11.34
CA ALA A 128 -3.77 -1.10 -10.97
C ALA A 128 -4.89 -1.79 -11.79
N PRO A 129 -5.06 -3.13 -11.72
CA PRO A 129 -5.91 -3.87 -12.65
C PRO A 129 -7.40 -3.55 -12.51
N VAL A 130 -7.90 -3.35 -11.29
CA VAL A 130 -9.34 -3.21 -11.02
C VAL A 130 -9.63 -1.98 -10.15
N GLY A 131 -9.51 -2.08 -8.82
CA GLY A 131 -9.95 -1.01 -7.93
C GLY A 131 -9.15 0.29 -8.06
N LEU A 132 -7.83 0.18 -8.20
CA LEU A 132 -6.99 1.37 -8.27
C LEU A 132 -7.10 2.11 -9.61
N ARG A 133 -7.59 1.44 -10.66
CA ARG A 133 -7.73 2.04 -11.99
C ARG A 133 -8.69 3.21 -11.99
N TYR A 134 -9.71 3.11 -11.15
CA TYR A 134 -10.79 4.08 -10.97
C TYR A 134 -10.97 4.42 -9.49
N HIS A 135 -9.88 4.58 -8.74
CA HIS A 135 -9.93 4.73 -7.28
C HIS A 135 -10.66 6.00 -6.84
N ALA A 136 -10.46 7.12 -7.54
CA ALA A 136 -11.19 8.36 -7.25
C ALA A 136 -12.69 8.18 -7.51
N LEU A 137 -13.05 7.46 -8.58
CA LEU A 137 -14.45 7.12 -8.85
C LEU A 137 -15.04 6.17 -7.80
N HIS A 138 -14.24 5.26 -7.24
CA HIS A 138 -14.68 4.40 -6.14
C HIS A 138 -15.03 5.24 -4.90
N HIS A 139 -14.25 6.27 -4.56
CA HIS A 139 -14.63 7.17 -3.45
C HIS A 139 -15.90 7.97 -3.73
N LEU A 140 -16.16 8.32 -4.99
CA LEU A 140 -17.39 9.01 -5.37
C LEU A 140 -18.61 8.08 -5.36
N LEU A 141 -18.44 6.82 -5.76
CA LEU A 141 -19.51 5.81 -5.90
C LEU A 141 -19.11 4.48 -5.23
N PRO A 142 -18.93 4.44 -3.89
CA PRO A 142 -18.38 3.27 -3.20
C PRO A 142 -19.29 2.05 -3.27
N GLY A 143 -20.60 2.24 -3.48
CA GLY A 143 -21.57 1.17 -3.63
C GLY A 143 -21.54 0.47 -5.00
N LEU A 144 -20.83 1.02 -6.00
CA LEU A 144 -20.70 0.35 -7.29
C LEU A 144 -19.59 -0.71 -7.23
N PRO A 145 -19.85 -1.92 -7.76
CA PRO A 145 -18.82 -2.94 -7.81
C PRO A 145 -17.70 -2.53 -8.77
N TYR A 146 -16.46 -2.89 -8.45
CA TYR A 146 -15.27 -2.43 -9.19
C TYR A 146 -15.31 -2.71 -10.69
N HIS A 147 -15.91 -3.83 -11.12
CA HIS A 147 -16.04 -4.18 -12.54
C HIS A 147 -16.95 -3.23 -13.33
N SER A 148 -17.85 -2.50 -12.66
CA SER A 148 -18.77 -1.54 -13.27
C SER A 148 -18.19 -0.12 -13.33
N LEU A 149 -17.06 0.15 -12.66
CA LEU A 149 -16.49 1.50 -12.59
C LEU A 149 -15.99 2.00 -13.96
N ALA A 150 -15.50 1.12 -14.83
CA ALA A 150 -15.08 1.52 -16.18
C ALA A 150 -16.25 2.07 -17.00
N GLU A 151 -17.40 1.38 -16.95
CA GLU A 151 -18.62 1.81 -17.63
C GLU A 151 -19.21 3.07 -16.98
N ALA A 152 -19.20 3.15 -15.65
CA ALA A 152 -19.62 4.36 -14.93
C ALA A 152 -18.74 5.56 -15.30
N HIS A 153 -17.42 5.39 -15.37
CA HIS A 153 -16.50 6.42 -15.81
C HIS A 153 -16.82 6.90 -17.22
N ARG A 154 -17.05 5.96 -18.16
CA ARG A 154 -17.42 6.30 -19.54
C ARG A 154 -18.72 7.12 -19.61
N ARG A 155 -19.74 6.76 -18.80
CA ARG A 155 -21.02 7.48 -18.77
C ARG A 155 -20.88 8.86 -18.15
N LEU A 156 -20.20 8.98 -17.02
CA LEU A 156 -19.97 10.26 -16.32
C LEU A 156 -19.13 11.20 -17.16
N SER A 157 -18.03 10.72 -17.75
CA SER A 157 -17.18 11.52 -18.64
C SER A 157 -17.93 12.06 -19.86
N LYS A 158 -18.99 11.37 -20.32
CA LYS A 158 -19.85 11.84 -21.42
C LYS A 158 -20.93 12.82 -20.95
N ALA A 159 -21.45 12.65 -19.74
CA ALA A 159 -22.57 13.41 -19.22
C ALA A 159 -22.15 14.75 -18.59
N LEU A 160 -20.94 14.82 -18.05
CA LEU A 160 -20.40 16.01 -17.40
C LEU A 160 -19.74 16.94 -18.41
N GLY A 161 -19.86 18.26 -18.19
CA GLY A 161 -19.18 19.27 -18.99
C GLY A 161 -17.67 19.25 -18.76
N THR A 162 -16.91 19.78 -19.72
CA THR A 162 -15.43 19.80 -19.70
C THR A 162 -14.84 20.48 -18.46
N GLU A 163 -15.54 21.49 -17.93
CA GLU A 163 -15.13 22.24 -16.74
C GLU A 163 -15.37 21.48 -15.42
N SER A 164 -15.94 20.28 -15.47
CA SER A 164 -16.20 19.50 -14.27
C SER A 164 -14.90 19.08 -13.58
N PRO A 165 -14.79 19.24 -12.24
CA PRO A 165 -13.66 18.71 -11.46
C PRO A 165 -13.45 17.20 -11.62
N TYR A 166 -14.48 16.48 -12.09
CA TYR A 166 -14.42 15.06 -12.40
C TYR A 166 -13.24 14.69 -13.32
N HIS A 167 -12.93 15.55 -14.30
CA HIS A 167 -11.89 15.26 -15.28
C HIS A 167 -10.46 15.41 -14.73
N VAL A 168 -10.29 16.12 -13.61
CA VAL A 168 -8.98 16.47 -13.03
C VAL A 168 -8.30 15.28 -12.36
N ALA A 169 -9.08 14.32 -11.83
CA ALA A 169 -8.55 13.18 -11.08
C ALA A 169 -8.00 12.05 -11.97
N SER A 170 -7.88 12.24 -13.29
CA SER A 170 -7.43 11.20 -14.23
C SER A 170 -6.01 11.44 -14.73
N TYR A 171 -5.14 10.44 -14.56
CA TYR A 171 -3.71 10.52 -14.84
C TYR A 171 -3.27 9.45 -15.85
N PRO A 172 -2.21 9.71 -16.66
CA PRO A 172 -1.77 8.78 -17.70
C PRO A 172 -1.06 7.52 -17.18
N GLY A 173 -0.52 7.54 -15.94
CA GLY A 173 0.15 6.39 -15.35
C GLY A 173 1.19 6.74 -14.28
N LEU A 174 1.98 5.74 -13.87
CA LEU A 174 2.91 5.81 -12.74
C LEU A 174 3.99 6.90 -12.82
N PRO A 175 4.73 7.10 -13.93
CA PRO A 175 5.92 7.95 -13.90
C PRO A 175 5.63 9.38 -13.42
N GLY A 176 4.55 10.00 -13.90
CA GLY A 176 4.15 11.33 -13.47
C GLY A 176 3.67 11.39 -12.02
N LEU A 177 2.95 10.37 -11.57
CA LEU A 177 2.47 10.26 -10.18
C LEU A 177 3.62 10.11 -9.20
N VAL A 178 4.59 9.23 -9.50
CA VAL A 178 5.79 9.04 -8.68
C VAL A 178 6.63 10.32 -8.66
N ALA A 179 6.85 10.97 -9.81
CA ALA A 179 7.59 12.23 -9.86
C ALA A 179 6.93 13.34 -9.02
N ARG A 180 5.59 13.41 -9.03
CA ARG A 180 4.83 14.36 -8.19
C ARG A 180 5.02 14.08 -6.71
N LEU A 181 4.90 12.83 -6.26
CA LEU A 181 5.09 12.44 -4.86
C LEU A 181 6.51 12.71 -4.35
N VAL A 182 7.52 12.42 -5.16
CA VAL A 182 8.92 12.71 -4.81
C VAL A 182 9.11 14.22 -4.66
N ARG A 183 8.55 15.02 -5.58
CA ARG A 183 8.63 16.48 -5.52
C ARG A 183 7.89 17.06 -4.31
N SER A 184 6.68 16.60 -4.00
CA SER A 184 5.93 17.09 -2.84
C SER A 184 6.63 16.76 -1.52
N THR A 185 7.22 15.56 -1.42
CA THR A 185 8.03 15.15 -0.27
C THR A 185 9.27 16.03 -0.10
N MET A 186 9.99 16.34 -1.18
CA MET A 186 11.19 17.18 -1.12
C MET A 186 10.86 18.67 -0.92
N GLY A 187 9.80 19.19 -1.53
CA GLY A 187 9.39 20.60 -1.38
C GLY A 187 8.75 20.91 -0.03
N SER A 188 8.10 19.95 0.60
CA SER A 188 7.61 20.05 1.99
C SER A 188 8.76 20.20 3.01
N SER A 189 9.95 19.67 2.70
CA SER A 189 11.12 19.75 3.58
C SER A 189 11.77 21.14 3.63
N SER A 190 11.56 21.99 2.63
CA SER A 190 12.13 23.34 2.55
C SER A 190 11.32 24.43 3.27
N GLY A 191 10.15 24.09 3.83
CA GLY A 191 9.26 25.04 4.53
C GLY A 191 9.28 24.95 6.07
N ARG A 192 10.16 24.13 6.66
CA ARG A 192 10.37 24.07 8.11
C ARG A 192 11.69 24.75 8.47
N GLY A 193 11.68 26.07 8.43
CA GLY A 193 12.71 26.96 8.98
C GLY A 193 12.05 27.92 9.95
#